data_AF-A0A382CUZ4-F1
#
_entry.id   AF-A0A382CUZ4-F1
#
_cell.length_a   1.000
_cell.length_b   1.000
_cell.length_c   1.000
_cell.angle_alpha   90.00
_cell.angle_beta   90.00
_cell.angle_gamma   90.00
#
_symmetry.space_group_name_H-M   'P 1'
#
loop_
_entity.id
_entity.type
_entity.pdbx_description
1 polymer ?
#
loop_
_entity_poly.entity_id
_entity_poly.type
_entity_poly.pdbx_seq_one_letter_code
_entity_poly.pdbx_strand_id
1 'polypeptide(L)'
;MWQRFYGKNFVLSSLPNCPECVAREIKVLKKGYEVEAEKANQEDRDFLMPNDREIGADIEFPMKLDPATKHFICKRCGLYATREQVYDIREKLNQRELTKEDKHYDYLEWWQKSKKDK
;
A
#
# COMPACT_ATOMS: atom_id res chain seq x y z
N MET A 1 -1.55 28.92 -19.19
CA MET A 1 -2.90 28.97 -18.59
C MET A 1 -3.29 27.53 -18.23
N TRP A 2 -2.86 27.04 -17.05
CA TRP A 2 -3.11 25.66 -16.60
C TRP A 2 -4.09 25.70 -15.43
N GLN A 3 -5.39 25.69 -15.74
CA GLN A 3 -6.42 25.50 -14.73
C GLN A 3 -6.59 23.99 -14.52
N ARG A 4 -5.87 23.43 -13.55
CA ARG A 4 -6.22 22.14 -12.97
C ARG A 4 -7.53 22.33 -12.20
N PHE A 5 -8.63 21.96 -12.84
CA PHE A 5 -9.94 21.84 -12.23
C PHE A 5 -9.88 20.81 -11.09
N TYR A 6 -9.59 21.26 -9.87
CA TYR A 6 -9.87 20.49 -8.65
C TYR A 6 -11.37 20.59 -8.35
N GLY A 7 -12.15 19.86 -9.13
CA GLY A 7 -13.59 19.70 -8.98
C GLY A 7 -13.97 18.23 -8.98
N LYS A 8 -13.22 17.37 -8.28
CA LYS A 8 -13.60 15.96 -8.08
C LYS A 8 -14.53 15.87 -6.86
N ASN A 9 -15.81 15.67 -7.15
CA ASN A 9 -16.89 15.20 -6.28
C ASN A 9 -16.47 14.73 -4.88
N PHE A 10 -16.60 15.63 -3.90
CA PHE A 10 -16.30 15.41 -2.49
C PHE A 10 -17.10 14.26 -1.85
N VAL A 11 -18.18 13.79 -2.50
CA VAL A 11 -19.09 12.75 -1.99
C VAL A 11 -18.50 11.32 -2.13
N LEU A 12 -17.56 11.10 -3.06
CA LEU A 12 -16.86 9.82 -3.23
C LEU A 12 -15.71 9.59 -2.23
N SER A 13 -15.38 10.59 -1.40
CA SER A 13 -14.25 10.56 -0.46
C SER A 13 -14.46 9.68 0.79
N SER A 14 -15.69 9.21 1.04
CA SER A 14 -16.03 8.48 2.28
C SER A 14 -15.97 6.94 2.15
N LEU A 15 -15.91 6.43 0.91
CA LEU A 15 -15.86 5.00 0.64
C LEU A 15 -14.40 4.55 0.55
N PRO A 16 -14.01 3.51 1.30
CA PRO A 16 -12.64 3.02 1.26
C PRO A 16 -12.34 2.44 -0.14
N ASN A 17 -11.09 2.65 -0.57
CA ASN A 17 -10.56 1.97 -1.74
C ASN A 17 -10.32 0.48 -1.44
N CYS A 18 -10.45 -0.37 -2.45
CA CYS A 18 -10.15 -1.78 -2.30
C CYS A 18 -8.65 -2.01 -2.06
N PRO A 19 -8.24 -2.54 -0.90
CA PRO A 19 -6.83 -2.66 -0.55
C PRO A 19 -6.08 -3.63 -1.48
N GLU A 20 -6.72 -4.72 -1.89
CA GLU A 20 -6.15 -5.71 -2.82
C GLU A 20 -5.92 -5.16 -4.24
N CYS A 21 -6.90 -4.43 -4.78
CA CYS A 21 -6.77 -3.87 -6.13
C CYS A 21 -5.73 -2.74 -6.18
N VAL A 22 -5.71 -1.90 -5.14
CA VAL A 22 -4.70 -0.83 -5.02
C VAL A 22 -3.31 -1.43 -4.89
N ALA A 23 -3.11 -2.41 -4.00
CA ALA A 23 -1.82 -3.06 -3.83
C ALA A 23 -1.32 -3.73 -5.11
N ARG A 24 -2.21 -4.33 -5.91
CA ARG A 24 -1.86 -4.92 -7.19
C ARG A 24 -1.38 -3.89 -8.20
N GLU A 25 -2.10 -2.78 -8.36
CA GLU A 25 -1.67 -1.72 -9.29
C GLU A 25 -0.38 -1.03 -8.83
N ILE A 26 -0.20 -0.81 -7.52
CA ILE A 26 1.08 -0.30 -6.98
C ILE A 26 2.24 -1.22 -7.36
N LYS A 27 2.08 -2.54 -7.22
CA LYS A 27 3.11 -3.52 -7.63
C LYS A 27 3.40 -3.47 -9.13
N VAL A 28 2.38 -3.26 -9.96
CA VAL A 28 2.56 -3.13 -11.43
C VAL A 28 3.33 -1.86 -11.77
N LEU A 29 2.95 -0.72 -11.19
CA LEU A 29 3.62 0.56 -11.41
C LEU A 29 5.06 0.54 -10.89
N LYS A 30 5.29 -0.03 -9.70
CA LYS A 30 6.63 -0.19 -9.13
C LYS A 30 7.57 -0.96 -10.06
N LYS A 31 7.10 -2.08 -10.63
CA LYS A 31 7.86 -2.82 -11.65
C LYS A 31 8.14 -1.98 -12.90
N GLY A 32 7.18 -1.15 -13.32
CA GLY A 32 7.38 -0.21 -14.42
C GLY A 32 8.52 0.78 -14.13
N TYR A 33 8.55 1.35 -12.93
CA TYR A 33 9.61 2.27 -12.49
C TYR A 33 10.96 1.56 -12.28
N GLU A 34 10.97 0.32 -11.80
CA GLU A 34 12.20 -0.48 -11.69
C GLU A 34 12.83 -0.70 -13.09
N VAL A 35 12.02 -1.05 -14.10
CA VAL A 35 12.50 -1.18 -15.49
C VAL A 35 12.97 0.16 -16.06
N GLU A 36 12.31 1.27 -15.71
CA GLU A 36 12.74 2.62 -16.12
C GLU A 36 14.07 3.02 -15.45
N ALA A 37 14.25 2.67 -14.17
CA ALA A 37 15.50 2.87 -13.45
C ALA A 37 16.65 2.06 -14.06
N GLU A 38 16.40 0.80 -14.45
CA GLU A 38 17.40 -0.02 -15.17
C GLU A 38 17.82 0.61 -16.50
N LYS A 39 16.87 1.13 -17.27
CA LYS A 39 17.16 1.85 -18.52
C LYS A 39 17.94 3.14 -18.29
N ALA A 40 17.55 3.91 -17.27
CA ALA A 40 18.23 5.16 -16.93
C ALA A 40 19.68 4.91 -16.50
N ASN A 41 19.93 3.85 -15.71
CA ASN A 41 21.29 3.41 -15.37
C ASN A 41 22.10 3.04 -16.62
N GLN A 42 21.48 2.40 -17.62
CA GLN A 42 22.14 2.06 -18.86
C GLN A 42 22.43 3.27 -19.76
N GLU A 43 21.58 4.30 -19.68
CA GLU A 43 21.73 5.59 -20.38
C GLU A 43 22.55 6.62 -19.58
N ASP A 44 23.14 6.24 -18.44
CA ASP A 44 23.87 7.11 -17.50
C ASP A 44 23.06 8.38 -17.13
N ARG A 45 21.76 8.17 -16.93
CA ARG A 45 20.77 9.19 -16.57
C ARG A 45 20.36 8.98 -15.12
N ASP A 46 20.37 10.07 -14.35
CA ASP A 46 19.86 10.05 -12.98
C ASP A 46 18.33 9.89 -12.97
N PHE A 47 17.85 8.75 -12.45
CA PHE A 47 16.44 8.47 -12.23
C PHE A 47 16.16 8.20 -10.75
N LEU A 48 15.33 9.04 -10.13
CA LEU A 48 14.88 8.86 -8.76
C LEU A 48 13.57 8.08 -8.74
N MET A 49 13.56 6.90 -8.12
CA MET A 49 12.32 6.14 -7.96
C MET A 49 11.32 6.90 -7.05
N PRO A 50 10.05 7.03 -7.47
CA PRO A 50 8.98 7.57 -6.62
C PRO A 50 8.73 6.70 -5.38
N ASN A 51 8.26 7.32 -4.30
CA ASN A 51 7.91 6.58 -3.08
C ASN A 51 6.59 5.80 -3.25
N ASP A 52 6.44 4.66 -2.56
CA ASP A 52 5.21 3.85 -2.57
C ASP A 52 3.93 4.68 -2.26
N ARG A 53 4.04 5.74 -1.43
CA ARG A 53 2.92 6.65 -1.14
C ARG A 53 2.49 7.50 -2.33
N GLU A 54 3.44 7.94 -3.15
CA GLU A 54 3.20 8.78 -4.33
C GLU A 54 2.59 7.95 -5.44
N ILE A 55 3.11 6.74 -5.65
CA ILE A 55 2.57 5.75 -6.60
C ILE A 55 1.11 5.41 -6.26
N GLY A 56 0.80 5.31 -4.97
CA GLY A 56 -0.54 4.96 -4.49
C GLY A 56 -1.57 6.10 -4.49
N ALA A 57 -1.16 7.36 -4.67
CA ALA A 57 -2.03 8.52 -4.48
C ALA A 57 -3.09 8.66 -5.58
N ASP A 58 -2.74 8.30 -6.81
CA ASP A 58 -3.62 8.46 -7.98
C ASP A 58 -4.54 7.25 -8.23
N ILE A 59 -4.39 6.17 -7.45
CA ILE A 59 -5.14 4.92 -7.64
C ILE A 59 -6.46 4.96 -6.85
N GLU A 60 -7.56 5.19 -7.56
CA GLU A 60 -8.92 5.19 -7.01
C GLU A 60 -9.68 3.91 -7.41
N PHE A 61 -9.93 3.01 -6.45
CA PHE A 61 -10.81 1.83 -6.63
C PHE A 61 -11.90 1.81 -5.56
N PRO A 62 -12.95 2.63 -5.72
CA PRO A 62 -13.99 2.77 -4.71
C PRO A 62 -14.76 1.44 -4.54
N MET A 63 -14.92 1.01 -3.29
CA MET A 63 -15.78 -0.12 -2.94
C MET A 63 -17.23 0.31 -2.81
N LYS A 64 -18.16 -0.64 -3.04
CA LYS A 64 -19.60 -0.42 -2.79
C LYS A 64 -19.95 -0.81 -1.37
N LEU A 65 -20.77 -0.01 -0.68
CA LEU A 65 -21.34 -0.38 0.61
C LEU A 65 -22.65 -1.16 0.40
N ASP A 66 -22.78 -2.30 1.05
CA ASP A 66 -24.05 -2.98 1.25
C ASP A 66 -24.73 -2.41 2.52
N PRO A 67 -25.86 -1.68 2.40
CA PRO A 67 -26.51 -1.06 3.55
C PRO A 67 -27.14 -2.08 4.52
N ALA A 68 -27.45 -3.30 4.08
CA ALA A 68 -28.06 -4.31 4.93
C ALA A 68 -27.05 -4.91 5.91
N THR A 69 -25.84 -5.17 5.43
CA THR A 69 -24.80 -5.85 6.20
C THR A 69 -23.69 -4.90 6.66
N LYS A 70 -23.67 -3.65 6.19
CA LYS A 70 -22.59 -2.67 6.37
C LYS A 70 -21.21 -3.16 5.86
N HIS A 71 -21.19 -4.12 4.95
CA HIS A 71 -19.96 -4.60 4.33
C HIS A 71 -19.63 -3.82 3.07
N PHE A 72 -18.33 -3.74 2.77
CA PHE A 72 -17.81 -3.21 1.53
C PHE A 72 -17.55 -4.36 0.55
N ILE A 73 -18.02 -4.19 -0.68
CA ILE A 73 -17.87 -5.14 -1.77
C ILE A 73 -17.04 -4.50 -2.88
N CYS A 74 -15.92 -5.13 -3.24
CA CYS A 74 -15.16 -4.76 -4.43
C CYS A 74 -15.69 -5.52 -5.65
N LYS A 75 -16.09 -4.81 -6.70
CA LYS A 75 -16.56 -5.42 -7.96
C LYS A 75 -15.45 -6.10 -8.78
N ARG A 76 -14.19 -5.72 -8.59
CA ARG A 76 -13.06 -6.18 -9.40
C ARG A 76 -12.48 -7.49 -8.87
N CYS A 77 -12.28 -7.59 -7.55
CA CYS A 77 -11.71 -8.79 -6.93
C CYS A 77 -12.72 -9.62 -6.11
N GLY A 78 -13.95 -9.12 -5.91
CA GLY A 78 -14.96 -9.81 -5.10
C GLY A 78 -14.74 -9.72 -3.59
N LEU A 79 -13.80 -8.90 -3.11
CA LEU A 79 -13.56 -8.71 -1.68
C LEU A 79 -14.83 -8.25 -0.98
N TYR A 80 -15.25 -9.00 0.04
CA TYR A 80 -16.41 -8.72 0.90
C TYR A 80 -15.92 -8.60 2.35
N ALA A 81 -15.89 -7.39 2.89
CA ALA A 81 -15.25 -7.13 4.18
C ALA A 81 -15.91 -5.95 4.91
N THR A 82 -15.87 -5.94 6.24
CA THR A 82 -16.27 -4.78 7.04
C THR A 82 -15.24 -3.66 6.93
N ARG A 83 -15.58 -2.45 7.41
CA ARG A 83 -14.64 -1.31 7.41
C ARG A 83 -13.32 -1.64 8.12
N GLU A 84 -13.42 -2.27 9.29
CA GLU A 84 -12.27 -2.65 10.12
C GLU A 84 -11.39 -3.67 9.40
N GLN A 85 -12.01 -4.73 8.84
CA GLN A 85 -11.29 -5.73 8.05
C GLN A 85 -10.57 -5.12 6.84
N VAL A 86 -11.15 -4.11 6.19
CA VAL A 86 -10.50 -3.39 5.09
C VAL A 86 -9.23 -2.66 5.58
N TYR A 87 -9.25 -2.06 6.78
CA TYR A 87 -8.06 -1.45 7.37
C TYR A 87 -6.99 -2.49 7.73
N ASP A 88 -7.37 -3.61 8.36
CA ASP A 88 -6.45 -4.68 8.72
C ASP A 88 -5.77 -5.29 7.48
N ILE A 89 -6.52 -5.49 6.40
CA ILE A 89 -5.97 -6.00 5.13
C ILE A 89 -4.99 -4.98 4.55
N ARG A 90 -5.33 -3.68 4.57
CA ARG A 90 -4.44 -2.63 4.08
C ARG A 90 -3.12 -2.59 4.87
N GLU A 91 -3.20 -2.71 6.19
CA GLU A 91 -2.00 -2.76 7.03
C GLU A 91 -1.13 -3.96 6.69
N LYS A 92 -1.73 -5.16 6.60
CA LYS A 92 -1.02 -6.39 6.21
C LYS A 92 -0.38 -6.30 4.84
N LEU A 93 -1.03 -5.68 3.85
CA LEU A 93 -0.47 -5.49 2.51
C LEU A 93 0.67 -4.46 2.47
N ASN A 94 0.65 -3.49 3.38
CA ASN A 94 1.71 -2.49 3.53
C ASN A 94 2.89 -2.98 4.37
N GLN A 95 2.74 -4.07 5.13
CA GLN A 95 3.85 -4.66 5.87
C GLN A 95 4.89 -5.18 4.88
N ARG A 96 6.08 -4.58 4.96
CA ARG A 96 7.28 -5.11 4.30
C ARG A 96 7.49 -6.56 4.75
N GLU A 97 7.85 -7.45 3.82
CA GLU A 97 8.33 -8.78 4.21
C GLU A 97 9.54 -8.58 5.12
N LEU A 98 9.42 -8.97 6.39
CA LEU A 98 10.52 -8.90 7.35
C LEU A 98 11.65 -9.77 6.81
N THR A 99 12.70 -9.14 6.27
CA THR A 99 13.87 -9.88 5.80
C THR A 99 14.59 -10.49 7.00
N LYS A 100 15.34 -11.56 6.79
CA LYS A 100 16.11 -12.19 7.87
C LYS A 100 17.12 -11.22 8.52
N GLU A 101 17.52 -10.16 7.81
CA GLU A 101 18.39 -9.09 8.31
C GLU A 101 17.70 -8.18 9.35
N ASP A 102 16.39 -7.91 9.20
CA ASP A 102 15.63 -7.12 10.17
C ASP A 102 15.53 -7.81 11.55
N LYS A 103 15.73 -9.13 11.61
CA LYS A 103 15.74 -9.94 12.85
C LYS A 103 17.12 -10.00 13.54
N HIS A 104 18.15 -9.40 12.95
CA HIS A 104 19.53 -9.78 13.27
C HIS A 104 20.07 -9.19 14.59
N TYR A 105 19.37 -8.27 15.24
CA TYR A 105 19.84 -7.66 16.50
C TYR A 105 18.71 -7.41 17.51
N ASP A 106 18.03 -8.46 17.95
CA ASP A 106 17.20 -8.41 19.15
C ASP A 106 18.08 -8.38 20.42
N TYR A 107 18.81 -7.27 20.59
CA TYR A 107 19.58 -6.96 21.78
C TYR A 107 18.70 -7.01 23.06
N LEU A 108 17.42 -6.70 22.91
CA LEU A 108 16.43 -6.76 23.99
C LEU A 108 16.15 -8.20 24.46
N GLU A 109 16.05 -9.16 23.54
CA GLU A 109 15.81 -10.56 23.90
C GLU A 109 17.01 -11.18 24.63
N TRP A 110 18.24 -10.86 24.19
CA TRP A 110 19.46 -11.28 24.87
C TRP A 110 19.55 -10.68 26.28
N TRP A 111 19.26 -9.39 26.42
CA TRP A 111 19.28 -8.71 27.71
C TRP A 111 18.23 -9.27 28.68
N GLN A 112 17.00 -9.52 28.23
CA GLN A 112 15.95 -10.08 29.06
C GLN A 112 16.25 -11.53 29.49
N LYS A 113 16.81 -12.37 28.60
CA LYS A 113 17.31 -13.70 28.98
C LYS A 113 18.43 -13.61 30.02
N SER A 114 19.39 -12.70 29.83
CA SER A 114 20.51 -12.49 30.77
C SER A 114 20.08 -12.04 32.18
N LYS A 115 18.88 -11.46 32.31
CA LYS A 115 18.30 -11.01 33.59
C LYS A 115 17.42 -12.06 34.26
N LYS A 116 16.97 -13.07 33.51
CA LYS A 116 16.11 -14.14 34.02
C LYS A 116 16.90 -15.29 34.65
N ASP A 117 18.19 -15.40 34.31
CA ASP A 117 19.12 -16.41 34.84
C ASP A 117 19.92 -15.92 36.08
N LYS A 118 19.45 -14.89 36.79
CA LYS A 118 20.00 -14.42 38.08
C LYS A 118 18.94 -14.51 39.17
#